data_AF-A0A356WG61-F1
#
_entry.id   AF-A0A356WG61-F1
#
_cell.length_a   1.000
_cell.length_b   1.000
_cell.length_c   1.000
_cell.angle_alpha   90.00
_cell.angle_beta   90.00
_cell.angle_gamma   90.00
#
_symmetry.space_group_name_H-M   'P 1'
#
loop_
_entity.id
_entity.type
_entity.pdbx_description
1 polymer ?
#
loop_
_entity_poly.entity_id
_entity_poly.type
_entity_poly.pdbx_seq_one_letter_code
_entity_poly.pdbx_strand_id
1 'polypeptide(L)'
;MFNLTGSEIMFLLVIGLVVLGPEKLPDAIRRLGRLYSELKRMSSGVQTDFRKVMDEPLKEMINTTNSMKALFNDTSSQFQAAA
;
A
#
# COMPACT_ATOMS: atom_id res chain seq x y z
N MET A 1 -5.82 -21.14 16.61
CA MET A 1 -7.12 -21.58 17.19
C MET A 1 -8.26 -20.76 16.58
N PHE A 2 -8.36 -20.76 15.25
CA PHE A 2 -9.45 -20.16 14.46
C PHE A 2 -9.56 -21.05 13.23
N ASN A 3 -10.25 -22.18 13.36
CA ASN A 3 -10.41 -23.14 12.27
C ASN A 3 -11.74 -22.86 11.60
N LEU A 4 -11.80 -21.77 10.82
CA LEU A 4 -12.97 -21.34 10.05
C LEU A 4 -13.40 -22.49 9.11
N THR A 5 -14.23 -23.35 9.66
CA THR A 5 -14.89 -24.46 9.00
C THR A 5 -16.26 -23.98 8.56
N GLY A 6 -16.86 -24.66 7.57
CA GLY A 6 -18.16 -24.23 7.02
C GLY A 6 -19.25 -24.07 8.09
N SER A 7 -19.19 -24.85 9.18
CA SER A 7 -20.09 -24.75 10.33
C SER A 7 -19.91 -23.45 11.12
N GLU A 8 -18.67 -23.04 11.41
CA GLU A 8 -18.37 -21.81 12.15
C GLU A 8 -18.81 -20.56 11.38
N ILE A 9 -18.62 -20.54 10.05
CA ILE A 9 -19.12 -19.45 9.21
C ILE A 9 -20.65 -19.38 9.26
N MET A 10 -21.34 -20.53 9.23
CA MET A 10 -22.80 -20.55 9.35
C MET A 10 -23.27 -20.00 10.69
N PHE A 11 -22.61 -20.39 11.78
CA PHE A 11 -22.94 -19.90 13.12
C PHE A 11 -22.75 -18.39 13.25
N LEU A 12 -21.63 -17.84 12.74
CA LEU A 12 -21.39 -16.40 12.71
C LEU A 12 -22.40 -15.65 11.84
N LEU A 13 -22.81 -16.22 10.70
CA LEU A 13 -23.88 -15.65 9.87
C LEU A 13 -25.18 -15.54 10.67
N VAL A 14 -25.61 -16.62 11.33
CA VAL A 14 -26.84 -16.60 12.14
C VAL A 14 -26.75 -15.55 13.24
N ILE A 15 -25.64 -15.49 13.99
CA ILE A 15 -25.44 -14.46 15.01
C ILE A 15 -25.50 -13.05 14.40
N GLY A 16 -24.80 -12.82 13.29
CA GLY A 16 -24.80 -11.54 12.61
C GLY A 16 -26.19 -11.11 12.16
N LEU A 17 -26.99 -12.05 11.64
CA LEU A 17 -28.37 -11.82 11.25
C LEU A 17 -29.28 -11.53 12.45
N VAL A 18 -29.08 -12.18 13.59
CA VAL A 18 -29.89 -11.95 14.80
C VAL A 18 -29.56 -10.60 15.44
N VAL A 19 -28.28 -10.26 15.55
CA VAL A 19 -27.82 -9.04 16.22
C VAL A 19 -28.13 -7.80 15.39
N LEU A 20 -27.83 -7.85 14.09
CA LEU A 20 -27.96 -6.69 13.19
C LEU A 20 -29.29 -6.68 12.44
N GLY A 21 -29.84 -7.86 12.14
CA GLY A 21 -31.00 -8.06 11.28
C GLY A 21 -30.60 -8.45 9.84
N PRO A 22 -31.35 -9.36 9.18
CA PRO A 22 -31.07 -9.79 7.80
C PRO A 22 -31.15 -8.66 6.78
N GLU A 23 -31.97 -7.65 7.04
CA GLU A 23 -32.10 -6.49 6.15
C GLU A 23 -30.96 -5.48 6.33
N LYS A 24 -30.39 -5.37 7.55
CA LYS A 24 -29.38 -4.37 7.86
C LYS A 24 -27.95 -4.82 7.59
N LEU A 25 -27.69 -6.13 7.64
CA LEU A 25 -26.40 -6.73 7.29
C LEU A 25 -25.92 -6.35 5.88
N PRO A 26 -26.70 -6.56 4.80
CA PRO A 26 -26.29 -6.17 3.46
C PRO A 26 -26.10 -4.65 3.32
N ASP A 27 -26.91 -3.84 4.01
CA ASP A 27 -26.74 -2.39 4.01
C ASP A 27 -25.46 -1.93 4.73
N ALA A 28 -25.09 -2.58 5.83
CA ALA A 28 -23.82 -2.32 6.51
C ALA A 28 -22.62 -2.67 5.60
N ILE A 29 -22.65 -3.83 4.94
CA ILE A 29 -21.62 -4.22 3.97
C ILE A 29 -21.56 -3.23 2.81
N ARG A 30 -22.70 -2.79 2.28
CA ARG A 30 -22.74 -1.77 1.20
C ARG A 30 -22.12 -0.45 1.64
N ARG A 31 -22.39 0.01 2.86
CA ARG A 31 -21.82 1.24 3.42
C ARG A 31 -20.31 1.12 3.60
N LEU A 32 -19.84 0.04 4.23
CA LEU A 32 -18.42 -0.24 4.41
C LEU A 32 -17.70 -0.41 3.08
N GLY A 33 -18.33 -1.09 2.12
CA GLY A 33 -17.78 -1.29 0.78
C GLY A 33 -17.64 0.00 -0.01
N ARG A 34 -18.61 0.92 0.09
CA ARG A 34 -18.51 2.26 -0.49
C ARG A 34 -17.37 3.06 0.13
N LEU A 35 -17.31 3.11 1.46
CA LEU A 35 -16.22 3.76 2.20
C LEU A 35 -14.85 3.19 1.82
N TYR A 36 -14.72 1.86 1.79
CA TYR A 36 -13.48 1.20 1.37
C TYR A 36 -13.12 1.49 -0.09
N SER A 37 -14.11 1.51 -0.99
CA SER A 37 -13.92 1.84 -2.41
C SER A 37 -13.46 3.29 -2.58
N GLU A 38 -14.05 4.23 -1.85
CA GLU A 38 -13.65 5.65 -1.85
C GLU A 38 -12.24 5.84 -1.30
N LEU A 39 -11.92 5.22 -0.16
CA LEU A 39 -10.57 5.23 0.42
C LEU A 39 -9.55 4.62 -0.55
N LYS A 40 -9.88 3.48 -1.18
CA LYS A 40 -9.03 2.85 -2.19
C LYS A 40 -8.82 3.76 -3.39
N ARG A 41 -9.86 4.41 -3.89
CA ARG A 41 -9.80 5.35 -5.02
C ARG A 41 -8.94 6.57 -4.70
N MET A 42 -9.13 7.16 -3.52
CA MET A 42 -8.26 8.24 -3.01
C MET A 42 -6.81 7.77 -2.93
N SER A 43 -6.55 6.60 -2.34
CA SER A 43 -5.21 6.04 -2.24
C SER A 43 -4.59 5.78 -3.62
N SER A 44 -5.35 5.24 -4.58
CA SER A 44 -4.85 4.99 -5.95
C SER A 44 -4.66 6.26 -6.78
N GLY A 45 -5.52 7.26 -6.59
CA GLY A 45 -5.40 8.56 -7.26
C GLY A 45 -4.20 9.32 -6.73
N VAL A 46 -4.07 9.41 -5.41
CA VAL A 46 -2.87 9.95 -4.75
C VAL A 46 -1.65 9.17 -5.19
N GLN A 47 -1.63 7.84 -5.16
CA GLN A 47 -0.45 7.08 -5.60
C GLN A 47 -0.09 7.37 -7.05
N THR A 48 -1.07 7.58 -7.95
CA THR A 48 -0.80 7.88 -9.37
C THR A 48 -0.24 9.29 -9.54
N ASP A 49 -0.84 10.28 -8.88
CA ASP A 49 -0.42 11.68 -8.98
C ASP A 49 0.89 11.93 -8.22
N PHE A 50 1.03 11.35 -7.03
CA PHE A 50 2.24 11.40 -6.22
C PHE A 50 3.40 10.70 -6.92
N ARG A 51 3.16 9.59 -7.63
CA ARG A 51 4.20 8.94 -8.43
C ARG A 51 4.59 9.78 -9.63
N LYS A 52 3.66 10.44 -10.34
CA LYS A 52 4.02 11.42 -11.38
C LYS A 52 4.84 12.59 -10.86
N VAL A 53 4.44 13.18 -9.73
CA VAL A 53 5.11 14.35 -9.14
C VAL A 53 6.45 13.98 -8.49
N MET A 54 6.58 12.76 -7.96
CA MET A 54 7.82 12.28 -7.35
C MET A 54 8.76 11.59 -8.34
N ASP A 55 8.28 11.06 -9.47
CA ASP A 55 9.11 10.34 -10.45
C ASP A 55 10.16 11.29 -11.07
N GLU A 56 9.83 12.56 -11.35
CA GLU A 56 10.82 13.55 -11.83
C GLU A 56 11.95 13.82 -10.80
N PRO A 57 11.65 14.29 -9.58
CA PRO A 57 12.69 14.58 -8.58
C PRO A 57 13.41 13.31 -8.09
N LEU A 58 12.74 12.15 -8.02
CA LEU A 58 13.40 10.89 -7.68
C LEU A 58 14.38 10.47 -8.78
N LYS A 59 14.01 10.61 -10.06
CA LYS A 59 14.89 10.24 -11.17
C LYS A 59 16.11 11.15 -11.25
N GLU A 60 15.94 12.45 -11.00
CA GLU A 60 17.04 13.40 -10.93
C GLU A 60 17.96 13.15 -9.73
N MET A 61 17.39 12.82 -8.56
CA MET A 61 18.14 12.46 -7.36
C MET A 61 18.91 11.14 -7.52
N ILE A 62 18.31 10.12 -8.16
CA ILE A 62 18.97 8.85 -8.49
C ILE A 62 20.15 9.09 -9.45
N ASN A 63 19.96 9.92 -10.48
CA ASN A 63 21.04 10.26 -11.40
C ASN A 63 22.18 11.01 -10.69
N THR A 64 21.84 11.98 -9.84
CA THR A 64 22.82 12.75 -9.05
C THR A 64 23.60 11.84 -8.08
N THR A 65 22.90 10.88 -7.45
CA THR A 65 23.50 9.89 -6.55
C THR A 65 24.44 8.94 -7.30
N ASN A 66 24.07 8.53 -8.52
CA ASN A 66 24.90 7.68 -9.37
C ASN A 66 26.16 8.40 -9.84
N SER A 67 26.06 9.67 -10.25
CA SER A 67 27.22 10.48 -10.60
C SER A 67 28.12 10.76 -9.38
N MET A 68 27.53 11.03 -8.20
CA MET A 68 28.31 11.15 -6.97
C MET A 68 29.01 9.85 -6.61
N LYS A 69 28.34 8.70 -6.71
CA LYS A 69 28.97 7.39 -6.51
C LYS A 69 30.11 7.13 -7.48
N ALA A 70 29.96 7.46 -8.77
CA ALA A 70 31.01 7.30 -9.76
C ALA A 70 32.24 8.15 -9.42
N LEU A 71 32.02 9.45 -9.13
CA LEU A 71 33.08 10.36 -8.68
C LEU A 71 33.75 9.87 -7.41
N PHE A 72 32.96 9.42 -6.43
CA PHE A 72 33.47 8.94 -5.15
C PHE A 72 34.28 7.65 -5.32
N ASN A 73 33.85 6.75 -6.20
CA ASN A 73 34.53 5.48 -6.46
C ASN A 73 35.84 5.67 -7.24
N ASP A 74 35.85 6.57 -8.22
CA ASP A 74 37.06 6.98 -8.95
C ASP A 74 38.04 7.68 -8.00
N THR A 75 37.52 8.56 -7.15
CA THR A 75 38.30 9.28 -6.14
C THR A 75 38.85 8.33 -5.07
N SER A 76 38.06 7.37 -4.58
CA SER A 76 38.51 6.38 -3.61
C SER A 76 39.57 5.44 -4.19
N SER A 77 39.45 5.07 -5.46
CA SER A 77 40.47 4.25 -6.12
C SER A 77 41.78 5.02 -6.33
N GLN A 78 41.72 6.33 -6.62
CA GLN A 78 42.92 7.18 -6.63
C GLN A 78 43.55 7.32 -5.25
N PHE A 79 42.74 7.54 -4.20
CA PHE A 79 43.25 7.65 -2.84
C PHE A 79 43.87 6.34 -2.32
N GLN A 80 43.32 5.19 -2.73
CA GLN A 80 43.85 3.88 -2.35
C GLN A 80 45.09 3.46 -3.17
N ALA A 81 45.29 4.00 -4.37
CA ALA A 81 46.49 3.77 -5.18
C ALA A 81 47.68 4.67 -4.78
N ALA A 82 47.42 5.76 -4.04
CA ALA A 82 48.43 6.72 -3.60
C ALA A 82 48.89 6.52 -2.13
N ALA A 83 48.34 5.53 -1.43
CA ALA A 83 48.70 5.13 -0.06
C ALA A 83 49.40 3.77 -0.06
#